data_AF-A0A519G2T6-F1
#
_entry.id   AF-A0A519G2T6-F1
#
_cell.length_a   1.000
_cell.length_b   1.000
_cell.length_c   1.000
_cell.angle_alpha   90.00
_cell.angle_beta   90.00
_cell.angle_gamma   90.00
#
_symmetry.space_group_name_H-M   'P 1'
#
loop_
_entity.id
_entity.type
_entity.pdbx_description
1 polymer ?
#
loop_
_entity_poly.entity_id
_entity_poly.type
_entity_poly.pdbx_seq_one_letter_code
_entity_poly.pdbx_strand_id
1 'polypeptide(L)' 'MKRLRIEHATGFRYQGDVGASYNEARMLPNSTDSQFVLSSQLDIEPSTSVNHYLDYFGTRVAAFD' A
#
# COMPACT_ATOMS: atom_id res chain seq x y z
N MET A 1 -25.54 6.99 0.82
CA MET A 1 -24.07 6.94 0.98
C MET A 1 -23.68 5.59 1.57
N LYS A 2 -22.61 4.97 1.09
CA LYS A 2 -22.07 3.71 1.63
C LYS A 2 -20.66 3.95 2.16
N ARG A 3 -20.38 3.52 3.38
CA ARG A 3 -19.03 3.50 3.95
C ARG A 3 -18.53 2.07 3.94
N LEU A 4 -17.31 1.88 3.46
CA LEU A 4 -16.67 0.57 3.37
C LEU A 4 -15.40 0.55 4.23
N ARG A 5 -15.10 -0.61 4.79
CA ARG A 5 -13.78 -0.97 5.29
C ARG A 5 -13.28 -2.10 4.39
N ILE A 6 -12.09 -1.94 3.83
CA ILE A 6 -11.46 -2.89 2.92
C ILE A 6 -10.14 -3.30 3.56
N GLU A 7 -9.83 -4.58 3.52
CA GLU A 7 -8.61 -5.16 4.08
C GLU A 7 -7.93 -5.99 2.99
N HIS A 8 -6.64 -5.77 2.79
CA HIS A 8 -5.81 -6.48 1.84
C HIS A 8 -4.67 -7.16 2.60
N ALA A 9 -4.44 -8.44 2.34
CA ALA A 9 -3.33 -9.18 2.91
C ALA A 9 -2.54 -9.83 1.78
N THR A 10 -1.24 -9.51 1.72
CA THR A 10 -0.29 -10.07 0.77
C THR A 10 0.91 -10.57 1.56
N GLY A 11 1.40 -11.77 1.22
CA GLY A 11 2.58 -12.34 1.86
C GLY A 11 3.42 -13.12 0.86
N PHE A 12 4.74 -13.07 1.04
CA PHE A 12 5.70 -13.76 0.19
C PHE A 12 6.46 -14.80 1.02
N ARG A 13 6.73 -15.96 0.42
CA ARG A 13 7.61 -16.99 1.00
C ARG A 13 8.72 -17.28 0.03
N TYR A 14 9.95 -17.14 0.50
CA TYR A 14 11.15 -17.41 -0.27
C TYR A 14 11.78 -18.72 0.19
N GLN A 15 12.51 -19.39 -0.71
CA GLN A 15 13.22 -20.65 -0.41
C GLN A 15 14.46 -20.43 0.47
N GLY A 16 14.89 -19.17 0.67
CA GLY A 16 16.04 -18.78 1.46
C GLY A 16 16.05 -17.27 1.69
N ASP A 17 17.18 -16.76 2.20
CA ASP A 17 17.33 -15.36 2.57
C ASP A 17 17.22 -14.42 1.35
N VAL A 18 16.50 -13.32 1.55
CA VAL A 18 16.29 -12.29 0.53
C VAL A 18 17.29 -11.17 0.75
N GLY A 19 18.14 -10.90 -0.24
CA GLY A 19 19.17 -9.86 -0.16
C GLY A 19 18.67 -8.44 -0.47
N ALA A 20 17.54 -8.31 -1.17
CA ALA A 20 16.91 -7.03 -1.48
C ALA A 20 15.42 -7.23 -1.79
N SER A 21 14.60 -6.24 -1.46
CA SER A 21 13.20 -6.18 -1.86
C SER A 21 12.89 -4.80 -2.44
N TYR A 22 11.88 -4.70 -3.29
CA TYR A 22 11.47 -3.44 -3.93
C TYR A 22 9.95 -3.45 -4.06
N ASN A 23 9.26 -3.24 -2.94
CA ASN A 23 7.82 -3.39 -2.87
C ASN A 23 7.11 -2.06 -3.04
N GLU A 24 5.96 -2.10 -3.69
CA GLU A 24 5.05 -0.97 -3.81
C GLU A 24 3.61 -1.39 -3.56
N ALA A 25 2.94 -0.73 -2.62
CA ALA A 25 1.52 -0.87 -2.40
C ALA A 25 0.76 0.30 -3.08
N ARG A 26 -0.11 -0.05 -4.03
CA ARG A 26 -0.99 0.88 -4.77
C ARG A 26 -2.47 0.61 -4.45
N MET A 27 -2.77 0.48 -3.15
CA MET A 27 -4.04 -0.07 -2.66
C MET A 27 -5.07 1.00 -2.25
N LEU A 28 -4.71 2.29 -2.39
CA LEU A 28 -5.62 3.38 -2.05
C LEU A 28 -6.32 3.89 -3.30
N PRO A 29 -7.67 3.94 -3.31
CA PRO A 29 -8.38 4.53 -4.43
C PRO A 29 -8.08 6.03 -4.53
N ASN A 30 -8.10 6.56 -5.75
CA ASN A 30 -8.02 7.99 -5.97
C ASN A 30 -9.22 8.71 -5.31
N SER A 31 -8.95 9.85 -4.71
CA SER A 31 -9.98 10.71 -4.11
C SER A 31 -10.66 11.55 -5.19
N THR A 32 -11.98 11.54 -5.20
CA THR A 32 -12.90 12.30 -6.05
C THR A 32 -14.08 12.79 -5.21
N ASP A 33 -14.92 13.66 -5.77
CA ASP A 33 -16.13 14.15 -5.06
C ASP A 33 -17.12 13.02 -4.70
N SER A 34 -17.06 11.90 -5.42
CA SER A 34 -17.95 10.75 -5.23
C SER A 34 -17.36 9.63 -4.37
N GLN A 35 -16.04 9.64 -4.13
CA GLN A 35 -15.31 8.60 -3.43
C GLN A 35 -14.02 9.16 -2.83
N PHE A 36 -13.81 8.98 -1.53
CA PHE A 36 -12.56 9.40 -0.87
C PHE A 36 -12.19 8.46 0.27
N VAL A 37 -10.90 8.41 0.59
CA VAL A 37 -10.36 7.61 1.70
C VAL A 37 -10.47 8.40 2.99
N LEU A 38 -11.15 7.85 4.00
CA LEU A 38 -11.26 8.45 5.33
C LEU A 38 -10.00 8.21 6.18
N SER A 39 -9.44 7.02 6.08
CA SER A 39 -8.27 6.57 6.83
C SER A 39 -7.66 5.37 6.12
N SER A 40 -6.33 5.23 6.21
CA SER A 40 -5.59 4.09 5.72
C SER A 40 -4.46 3.75 6.67
N GLN A 41 -4.16 2.46 6.82
CA GLN A 41 -3.03 1.94 7.57
C GLN A 41 -2.34 0.88 6.72
N LEU A 42 -1.01 0.83 6.79
CA LEU A 42 -0.18 -0.18 6.16
C LEU A 42 0.70 -0.79 7.25
N ASP A 43 0.50 -2.07 7.50
CA ASP A 43 1.32 -2.86 8.41
C ASP A 43 2.20 -3.79 7.57
N ILE A 44 3.50 -3.80 7.84
CA ILE A 44 4.51 -4.58 7.11
C ILE A 44 5.31 -5.37 8.13
N GLU A 45 5.50 -6.66 7.85
CA GLU A 45 6.33 -7.56 8.65
C GLU A 45 7.29 -8.33 7.71
N PRO A 46 8.62 -8.25 7.92
CA PRO A 46 9.32 -7.45 8.94
C PRO A 46 9.17 -5.94 8.74
N SER A 47 9.20 -5.18 9.83
CA SER A 47 9.06 -3.72 9.80
C SER A 47 10.20 -3.06 9.01
N THR A 48 9.84 -2.09 8.17
CA THR A 48 10.78 -1.33 7.35
C THR A 48 10.32 0.13 7.17
N SER A 49 11.18 0.95 6.58
CA SER A 49 10.86 2.31 6.20
C SER A 49 9.87 2.35 5.03
N VAL A 50 8.96 3.32 5.06
CA VAL A 50 7.94 3.49 4.00
C VAL A 50 8.04 4.89 3.43
N ASN A 51 8.28 4.98 2.14
CA ASN A 51 8.26 6.23 1.38
C ASN A 51 6.95 6.33 0.59
N HIS A 52 6.39 7.54 0.51
CA HIS A 52 5.13 7.76 -0.19
C HIS A 52 5.34 8.71 -1.36
N TYR A 53 4.72 8.39 -2.50
CA TYR A 53 4.72 9.27 -3.67
C TYR A 53 3.39 9.15 -4.44
N LEU A 54 3.15 10.08 -5.36
CA LEU A 54 2.04 10.02 -6.31
C LEU A 54 2.58 9.52 -7.64
N ASP A 55 2.02 8.44 -8.17
CA ASP A 55 2.37 7.97 -9.50
C ASP A 55 1.69 8.80 -10.60
N TYR A 56 2.00 8.46 -11.86
CA TYR A 56 1.44 9.15 -13.02
C TYR A 56 -0.10 9.13 -13.09
N PHE A 57 -0.73 8.13 -12.47
CA PHE A 57 -2.20 7.98 -12.45
C PHE A 57 -2.84 8.64 -11.22
N GLY A 58 -2.05 9.36 -10.41
CA GLY A 58 -2.51 10.03 -9.19
C GLY A 58 -2.75 9.07 -8.03
N THR A 59 -2.34 7.81 -8.13
CA THR A 59 -2.44 6.85 -7.04
C THR A 59 -1.36 7.14 -6.00
N ARG A 60 -1.74 7.15 -4.72
CA ARG A 60 -0.79 7.23 -3.62
C ARG A 60 -0.11 5.87 -3.44
N VAL A 61 1.15 5.82 -3.81
CA VAL A 61 2.00 4.63 -3.70
C VAL A 61 2.76 4.68 -2.38
N ALA A 62 2.83 3.55 -1.69
CA ALA A 62 3.74 3.30 -0.58
C ALA A 62 4.85 2.36 -1.04
N ALA A 63 6.08 2.85 -1.11
CA ALA A 63 7.28 2.09 -1.46
C ALA A 63 8.06 1.71 -0.21
N PHE A 64 8.54 0.46 -0.14
CA PHE A 64 9.23 -0.09 1.03
C PHE A 64 10.12 -1.27 0.63
N ASP A 65 11.22 -1.47 1.36
CA ASP A 65 12.24 -2.47 1.06
C ASP A 65 12.76 -3.27 2.27
#